data_AF-A0A958G066-F1
#
_entry.id   AF-A0A958G066-F1
#
_cell.length_a   1.000
_cell.length_b   1.000
_cell.length_c   1.000
_cell.angle_alpha   90.00
_cell.angle_beta   90.00
_cell.angle_gamma   90.00
#
_symmetry.space_group_name_H-M   'P 1'
#
loop_
_entity.id
_entity.type
_entity.pdbx_description
1 polymer ?
#
loop_
_entity_poly.entity_id
_entity_poly.type
_entity_poly.pdbx_seq_one_letter_code
_entity_poly.pdbx_strand_id
1 'polypeptide(L)' 'MAESEGSSRLKALSVDCRVRRKDRPGCGGVVKDIRAETTSKASEISDEALMVLVLWDNGISSYFTPESLEVL' A
#
# COMPACT_ATOMS: atom_id res chain seq x y z
N MET A 1 -21.66 16.91 -5.08
CA MET A 1 -20.32 16.72 -5.67
C MET A 1 -19.36 16.50 -4.51
N ALA A 2 -19.13 15.24 -4.13
CA ALA A 2 -18.13 14.90 -3.12
C ALA A 2 -16.88 14.50 -3.90
N GLU A 3 -15.88 15.38 -3.87
CA GLU A 3 -14.64 15.21 -4.60
C GLU A 3 -13.92 13.97 -4.11
N SER A 4 -13.46 13.18 -5.07
CA SER A 4 -12.69 11.96 -4.91
C SER A 4 -11.34 12.23 -4.23
N GLU A 5 -11.32 12.38 -2.91
CA GLU A 5 -10.09 12.42 -2.09
C GLU A 5 -9.38 11.05 -1.96
N GLY A 6 -9.79 10.05 -2.76
CA GLY A 6 -9.16 8.72 -2.78
C GLY A 6 -7.84 8.67 -3.58
N SER A 7 -7.61 9.56 -4.54
CA SER A 7 -6.53 9.41 -5.53
C SER A 7 -5.17 10.01 -5.14
N SER A 8 -5.07 10.75 -4.03
CA SER A 8 -3.81 11.41 -3.64
C SER A 8 -2.90 10.53 -2.78
N ARG A 9 -3.43 9.48 -2.14
CA ARG A 9 -2.68 8.67 -1.16
C ARG A 9 -1.84 7.57 -1.80
N LEU A 10 -2.31 6.99 -2.90
CA LEU A 10 -1.54 6.00 -3.69
C LEU A 10 -0.35 6.64 -4.39
N LYS A 11 -0.46 7.92 -4.77
CA LYS A 11 0.61 8.70 -5.40
C LYS A 11 1.83 8.90 -4.49
N ALA A 12 1.67 8.77 -3.18
CA ALA A 12 2.75 8.89 -2.21
C ALA A 12 3.40 7.54 -1.84
N LEU A 13 2.83 6.41 -2.26
CA LEU A 13 3.31 5.09 -1.87
C LEU A 13 4.44 4.68 -2.82
N SER A 14 5.67 4.78 -2.33
CA SER A 14 6.90 4.45 -3.08
C SER A 14 7.72 3.41 -2.33
N VAL A 15 8.60 2.71 -3.04
CA VAL A 15 9.61 1.84 -2.42
C VAL A 15 10.52 2.69 -1.51
N ASP A 16 10.92 2.11 -0.38
CA ASP A 16 11.62 2.74 0.74
C ASP A 16 10.85 3.84 1.48
N CYS A 17 9.55 4.02 1.18
CA CYS A 17 8.70 4.91 1.93
C CYS A 17 8.28 4.29 3.27
N ARG A 18 8.17 5.13 4.31
CA ARG A 18 7.74 4.67 5.63
C ARG A 18 6.23 4.64 5.70
N VAL A 19 5.71 3.52 6.17
CA VAL A 19 4.27 3.27 6.26
C VAL A 19 3.90 2.78 7.65
N ARG A 20 2.63 2.93 8.01
CA ARG A 20 2.02 2.30 9.17
C ARG A 20 0.76 1.55 8.78
N ARG A 21 0.36 0.57 9.57
CA ARG A 21 -0.97 -0.06 9.42
C ARG A 21 -2.05 0.92 9.86
N LYS A 22 -3.11 1.08 9.07
CA LYS A 22 -4.30 1.84 9.49
C LYS A 22 -5.03 1.19 10.67
N ASP A 23 -5.13 -0.13 10.64
CA ASP A 23 -5.85 -0.92 11.65
C ASP A 23 -5.11 -1.02 13.00
N ARG A 24 -3.78 -0.90 13.00
CA ARG A 24 -2.95 -0.94 14.20
C ARG A 24 -2.03 0.27 14.30
N PRO A 25 -2.45 1.35 14.97
CA PRO A 25 -1.58 2.49 15.22
C PRO A 25 -0.36 2.04 16.06
N GLY A 26 0.84 2.30 15.55
CA GLY A 26 2.11 1.94 16.21
C GLY A 26 2.88 0.80 15.53
N CYS A 27 2.28 0.06 14.59
CA CYS A 27 3.03 -0.86 13.73
C CYS A 27 3.55 -0.12 12.50
N GLY A 28 4.80 0.36 12.58
CA GLY A 28 5.54 1.00 11.50
C GLY A 28 6.39 0.02 10.69
N GLY A 29 6.59 0.35 9.42
CA GLY A 29 7.41 -0.41 8.50
C GLY A 29 7.85 0.41 7.30
N VAL A 30 8.63 -0.20 6.42
CA VAL A 30 9.16 0.42 5.20
C VAL A 30 8.73 -0.43 4.01
N VAL A 31 8.22 0.23 2.96
CA VAL A 31 7.88 -0.44 1.71
C VAL A 31 9.16 -0.95 1.06
N LYS A 32 9.18 -2.23 0.70
CA LYS A 32 10.31 -2.86 0.00
C LYS A 32 10.01 -3.23 -1.44
N ASP A 33 8.74 -3.46 -1.76
CA ASP A 33 8.33 -3.80 -3.12
C ASP A 33 6.87 -3.38 -3.32
N ILE A 34 6.52 -2.98 -4.54
CA ILE A 34 5.14 -2.71 -4.95
C ILE A 34 4.93 -3.44 -6.27
N ARG A 35 4.03 -4.41 -6.28
CA ARG A 35 3.70 -5.19 -7.46
C ARG A 35 2.20 -5.14 -7.75
N ALA A 36 1.84 -5.03 -9.01
CA ALA A 36 0.47 -5.26 -9.44
C ALA A 36 0.21 -6.76 -9.49
N GLU A 37 -0.83 -7.22 -8.82
CA GLU A 37 -1.33 -8.58 -8.97
C GLU A 37 -2.05 -8.65 -10.32
N THR A 38 -1.36 -9.20 -11.31
CA THR A 38 -1.93 -9.49 -12.63
C THR A 38 -2.91 -10.65 -12.51
N THR A 39 -4.13 -10.38 -12.03
CA THR A 39 -5.26 -11.27 -12.33
C THR A 39 -5.58 -11.09 -13.81
N SER A 40 -5.41 -12.15 -14.60
CA SER A 40 -5.47 -12.20 -16.08
C SER A 40 -6.81 -11.84 -16.74
N LYS A 41 -7.59 -10.90 -16.20
CA LYS A 41 -8.80 -10.37 -16.80
C LYS A 41 -8.70 -8.86 -16.99
N ALA A 42 -8.21 -8.50 -18.18
CA ALA A 42 -8.57 -7.34 -18.99
C ALA A 42 -8.81 -5.96 -18.31
N SER A 43 -7.88 -5.06 -18.61
CA SER A 43 -8.05 -3.63 -18.92
C SER A 43 -8.16 -2.57 -17.83
N GLU A 44 -8.44 -2.86 -16.56
CA GLU A 44 -8.43 -1.82 -15.51
C GLU A 44 -7.67 -2.33 -14.28
N ILE A 45 -6.44 -1.86 -14.10
CA ILE A 45 -5.69 -2.06 -12.85
C ILE A 45 -6.34 -1.14 -11.82
N SER A 46 -7.37 -1.64 -11.13
CA SER A 46 -7.92 -0.98 -9.95
C SER A 46 -6.89 -1.02 -8.82
N ASP A 47 -6.88 0.00 -7.96
CA ASP A 47 -5.97 0.10 -6.81
C ASP A 47 -6.06 -1.08 -5.83
N GLU A 48 -7.17 -1.83 -5.88
CA GLU A 48 -7.43 -3.08 -5.16
C GLU A 48 -6.52 -4.25 -5.62
N ALA A 49 -5.94 -4.15 -6.82
CA ALA A 49 -5.04 -5.17 -7.37
C ALA A 49 -3.55 -4.92 -7.05
N LEU A 50 -3.22 -3.90 -6.26
CA LEU A 50 -1.83 -3.61 -5.88
C LEU A 50 -1.45 -4.33 -4.58
N MET A 51 -0.33 -5.05 -4.60
CA MET A 51 0.29 -5.65 -3.42
C MET A 51 1.58 -4.91 -3.06
N VAL A 52 1.67 -4.51 -1.80
CA VAL A 52 2.80 -3.80 -1.23
C VAL A 52 3.51 -4.71 -0.23
N LEU A 53 4.78 -5.01 -0.48
CA LEU A 53 5.63 -5.67 0.50
C LEU A 53 6.15 -4.64 1.49
N VAL A 54 5.84 -4.82 2.77
CA VAL A 54 6.31 -3.96 3.85
C VAL A 54 7.23 -4.76 4.76
N LEU A 55 8.41 -4.22 5.04
CA LEU A 55 9.31 -4.68 6.10
C LEU A 55 9.01 -3.90 7.37
N TRP A 56 8.37 -4.55 8.33
CA TRP A 56 8.01 -3.97 9.62
C TRP A 56 9.24 -3.76 10.50
N ASP A 57 9.19 -2.79 11.41
CA ASP A 57 10.28 -2.49 12.36
C ASP A 57 10.64 -3.69 13.26
N ASN A 58 9.76 -4.69 13.37
CA ASN A 58 10.03 -5.94 14.08
C ASN A 58 10.83 -6.98 13.25
N GLY A 59 11.25 -6.63 12.02
CA GLY A 59 12.01 -7.49 11.11
C GLY A 59 11.16 -8.44 10.27
N ILE A 60 9.83 -8.42 10.40
CA ILE A 60 8.93 -9.26 9.61
C ILE A 60 8.57 -8.55 8.31
N SER A 61 8.58 -9.27 7.19
CA SER A 61 8.05 -8.80 5.92
C SER A 61 6.65 -9.35 5.65
N SER A 62 5.72 -8.53 5.16
CA SER A 62 4.38 -8.98 4.81
C SER A 62 3.79 -8.20 3.65
N TYR A 63 2.96 -8.86 2.85
CA TYR A 63 2.22 -8.22 1.76
C TYR A 63 0.91 -7.63 2.28
N PHE A 64 0.61 -6.41 1.87
CA PHE A 64 -0.60 -5.68 2.22
C PHE A 64 -1.14 -4.93 1.00
N THR A 65 -2.44 -4.69 0.98
CA THR A 65 -3.05 -3.75 0.03
C THR A 65 -2.72 -2.31 0.44
N PRO A 66 -2.52 -1.39 -0.52
CA PRO A 66 -2.17 0.00 -0.22
C PRO A 66 -3.26 0.71 0.59
N GLU A 67 -4.52 0.31 0.47
CA GLU A 67 -5.63 0.83 1.27
C GLU A 67 -5.48 0.55 2.78
N SER A 68 -4.82 -0.55 3.15
CA SER A 68 -4.58 -0.95 4.54
C SER A 68 -3.38 -0.24 5.18
N LEU A 69 -2.61 0.48 4.37
CA LEU A 69 -1.41 1.19 4.75
C LEU A 69 -1.64 2.70 4.74
N GLU A 70 -0.90 3.40 5.58
CA GLU A 70 -0.86 4.85 5.60
C GLU A 70 0.60 5.30 5.54
N VAL A 71 0.90 6.17 4.59
CA VAL A 71 2.23 6.78 4.40
C VAL A 71 2.48 7.78 5.52
N LEU A 72 3.68 7.76 6.09
CA LEU A 72 4.15 8.65 7.15
C LEU A 72 5.01 9.79 6.61
#